data_AF-A0A2P8QTE2-F1
#
_entry.id   AF-A0A2P8QTE2-F1
#
_cell.length_a   1.000
_cell.length_b   1.000
_cell.length_c   1.000
_cell.angle_alpha   90.00
_cell.angle_beta   90.00
_cell.angle_gamma   90.00
#
_symmetry.space_group_name_H-M   'P 1'
#
loop_
_entity.id
_entity.type
_entity.pdbx_description
1 polymer ?
#
loop_
_entity_poly.entity_id
_entity_poly.type
_entity_poly.pdbx_seq_one_letter_code
_entity_poly.pdbx_strand_id
1 'polypeptide(L)' 'MNLRAIIFSSVVTAAIGAVIGLAAARIGQRDFNQLRFEGKHYEGMQNRYVLVGASVGLAVGFGQECVRQLKAERDRETE' A
#
# COMPACT_ATOMS: atom_id res chain seq x y z
N MET A 1 10.17 -18.46 11.71
CA MET A 1 9.33 -17.41 11.05
C MET A 1 8.15 -16.96 11.93
N ASN A 2 7.98 -15.65 12.15
CA ASN A 2 6.91 -15.01 12.94
C ASN A 2 5.80 -14.43 12.04
N LEU A 3 4.76 -15.22 11.76
CA LEU A 3 3.66 -14.85 10.87
C LEU A 3 2.84 -13.64 11.37
N ARG A 4 2.66 -13.51 12.70
CA ARG A 4 1.93 -12.37 13.29
C ARG A 4 2.58 -11.03 12.97
N ALA A 5 3.92 -10.98 12.97
CA ALA A 5 4.67 -9.79 12.63
C ALA A 5 4.53 -9.43 11.13
N ILE A 6 4.52 -10.45 10.25
CA ILE A 6 4.28 -10.26 8.81
C ILE A 6 2.91 -9.64 8.57
N ILE A 7 1.85 -10.22 9.15
CA ILE A 7 0.49 -9.69 9.00
C ILE A 7 0.39 -8.26 9.53
N PHE A 8 0.96 -7.98 10.71
CA PHE A 8 0.93 -6.64 11.28
C PHE A 8 1.64 -5.62 10.39
N SER A 9 2.85 -5.94 9.92
CA SER A 9 3.62 -5.10 8.99
C SER A 9 2.85 -4.85 7.69
N SER A 10 2.28 -5.89 7.11
CA SER A 10 1.46 -5.80 5.90
C SER A 10 0.24 -4.90 6.09
N VAL A 11 -0.49 -5.02 7.20
CA VAL A 11 -1.69 -4.20 7.46
C VAL A 11 -1.32 -2.73 7.66
N VAL A 12 -0.28 -2.45 8.44
CA VAL A 12 0.20 -1.07 8.66
C VAL A 12 0.66 -0.44 7.35
N THR A 13 1.46 -1.17 6.58
CA THR A 13 1.98 -0.67 5.30
C THR A 13 0.87 -0.53 4.26
N ALA A 14 -0.14 -1.40 4.27
CA ALA A 14 -1.34 -1.26 3.44
C ALA A 14 -2.15 0.00 3.80
N ALA A 15 -2.32 0.32 5.08
CA ALA A 15 -3.01 1.54 5.49
C ALA A 15 -2.24 2.80 5.03
N ILE A 16 -0.92 2.80 5.16
CA ILE A 16 -0.07 3.89 4.65
C ILE A 16 -0.20 4.01 3.12
N GLY A 17 -0.10 2.88 2.42
CA GLY A 17 -0.27 2.82 0.96
C GLY A 17 -1.64 3.33 0.51
N ALA A 18 -2.71 3.01 1.25
CA ALA A 18 -4.06 3.49 0.99
C ALA A 18 -4.15 5.02 1.08
N VAL A 19 -3.53 5.62 2.09
CA VAL A 19 -3.46 7.08 2.27
C VAL A 19 -2.66 7.72 1.13
N ILE A 20 -1.54 7.11 0.73
CA ILE A 20 -0.73 7.58 -0.41
C ILE A 20 -1.54 7.49 -1.71
N GLY A 21 -2.26 6.40 -1.94
CA GLY A 21 -3.15 6.22 -3.09
C GLY A 21 -4.26 7.28 -3.13
N LEU A 22 -4.85 7.59 -1.98
CA LEU A 22 -5.85 8.66 -1.85
C LEU A 22 -5.26 10.03 -2.19
N ALA A 23 -4.06 10.33 -1.69
CA ALA A 23 -3.34 11.56 -1.98
C ALA A 23 -3.00 11.67 -3.47
N ALA A 24 -2.52 10.58 -4.09
CA ALA A 24 -2.23 10.50 -5.51
C ALA A 24 -3.49 10.76 -6.36
N ALA A 25 -4.63 10.20 -5.96
CA ALA A 25 -5.92 10.46 -6.63
C ALA A 25 -6.30 11.95 -6.58
N ARG A 26 -6.09 12.60 -5.43
CA ARG A 26 -6.39 14.03 -5.24
C ARG A 26 -5.41 14.94 -6.00
N ILE A 27 -4.13 14.58 -6.06
CA ILE A 27 -3.11 15.33 -6.80
C ILE A 27 -3.33 15.20 -8.31
N GLY A 28 -3.58 13.98 -8.79
CA GLY A 28 -3.87 13.72 -10.21
C GLY A 28 -5.14 14.41 -10.72
N GLN A 29 -6.06 14.78 -9.81
CA GLN A 29 -7.25 15.55 -10.14
C GLN A 29 -7.04 17.07 -10.16
N ARG A 30 -5.95 17.63 -9.60
CA ARG A 30 -5.85 19.08 -9.36
C ARG A 30 -5.62 19.93 -10.62
N ASP A 31 -4.95 19.45 -11.67
CA ASP A 31 -4.53 20.36 -12.76
C ASP A 31 -4.37 19.77 -14.18
N PHE A 32 -4.93 18.59 -14.50
CA PHE A 32 -4.65 17.94 -15.80
C PHE A 32 -5.73 18.09 -16.89
N ASN A 33 -6.37 19.26 -16.96
CA ASN A 33 -7.43 19.65 -17.92
C ASN A 33 -8.84 19.39 -17.36
N GLN A 34 -9.73 20.39 -17.46
CA GLN A 34 -11.10 20.37 -16.93
C GLN A 34 -11.78 19.02 -17.13
N LEU A 35 -11.96 18.26 -16.06
CA LEU A 35 -12.98 17.23 -16.01
C LEU A 35 -14.02 17.70 -15.00
N ARG A 36 -14.96 18.53 -15.50
CA ARG A 36 -16.29 18.76 -14.89
C ARG A 36 -17.10 17.45 -15.00
N PHE A 37 -16.58 16.41 -14.34
CA PHE A 37 -17.07 15.05 -14.11
C PHE A 37 -18.30 15.03 -13.19
N GLU A 38 -19.29 15.87 -13.48
CA GLU A 38 -20.60 15.88 -12.82
C GLU A 38 -21.40 14.66 -13.31
N GLY A 39 -21.02 13.47 -12.89
CA GLY A 39 -21.66 12.23 -13.32
C GLY A 39 -21.26 11.06 -12.44
N LYS A 40 -22.25 10.26 -12.02
CA LYS A 40 -22.17 9.06 -11.14
C LYS A 40 -21.06 8.03 -11.48
N HIS A 41 -20.37 8.17 -12.60
CA HIS A 41 -19.28 7.28 -13.04
C HIS A 41 -17.90 7.59 -12.39
N TYR A 42 -17.67 8.80 -11.88
CA TYR A 42 -16.36 9.19 -11.31
C TYR A 42 -16.23 8.96 -9.80
N GLU A 43 -17.33 8.67 -9.09
CA GLU A 43 -17.35 8.35 -7.65
C GLU A 43 -16.44 7.15 -7.30
N GLY A 44 -16.22 6.23 -8.24
CA GLY A 44 -15.40 5.03 -8.04
C GLY A 44 -13.89 5.22 -8.23
N MET A 45 -13.42 6.31 -8.85
CA MET A 45 -11.99 6.46 -9.15
C MET A 45 -11.16 6.58 -7.88
N GLN A 46 -11.63 7.34 -6.90
CA GLN A 46 -10.94 7.52 -5.63
C GLN A 46 -10.79 6.18 -4.89
N ASN A 47 -11.82 5.34 -4.95
CA ASN A 47 -11.82 4.00 -4.37
C ASN A 47 -10.80 3.06 -5.07
N ARG A 48 -10.64 3.18 -6.40
CA ARG A 48 -9.63 2.42 -7.15
C ARG A 48 -8.20 2.77 -6.74
N TYR A 49 -7.88 4.06 -6.60
CA TYR A 49 -6.53 4.49 -6.20
C TYR A 49 -6.22 4.11 -4.75
N VAL A 50 -7.20 4.19 -3.85
CA VAL A 50 -7.07 3.68 -2.47
C VAL A 50 -6.79 2.17 -2.49
N LEU A 51 -7.52 1.40 -3.30
CA LEU A 51 -7.34 -0.04 -3.40
C LEU A 51 -5.97 -0.42 -3.97
N VAL A 52 -5.50 0.28 -5.00
CA VAL A 52 -4.15 0.09 -5.57
C VAL A 52 -3.07 0.46 -4.56
N GLY A 53 -3.21 1.59 -3.88
CA GLY A 53 -2.27 2.00 -2.83
C GLY A 53 -2.22 0.98 -1.70
N ALA A 54 -3.37 0.49 -1.24
CA ALA A 54 -3.47 -0.51 -0.20
C ALA A 54 -2.83 -1.85 -0.61
N SER A 55 -3.08 -2.33 -1.82
CA SER A 55 -2.53 -3.61 -2.30
C SER A 55 -1.01 -3.55 -2.46
N VAL A 56 -0.48 -2.44 -3.00
CA VAL A 56 0.97 -2.21 -3.08
C VAL A 56 1.58 -2.13 -1.68
N GLY A 57 0.97 -1.38 -0.77
CA GLY A 57 1.43 -1.28 0.61
C GLY A 57 1.44 -2.64 1.32
N LEU A 58 0.42 -3.48 1.10
CA LEU A 58 0.34 -4.82 1.67
C LEU A 58 1.49 -5.71 1.17
N ALA A 59 1.73 -5.73 -0.15
CA ALA A 59 2.80 -6.50 -0.77
C ALA A 59 4.19 -6.06 -0.27
N VAL A 60 4.41 -4.75 -0.15
CA VAL A 60 5.66 -4.19 0.37
C VAL A 60 5.88 -4.60 1.83
N GLY A 61 4.88 -4.41 2.69
CA GLY A 61 4.99 -4.78 4.11
C GLY A 61 5.22 -6.28 4.32
N PHE A 62 4.59 -7.12 3.48
CA PHE A 62 4.81 -8.57 3.48
C PHE A 62 6.26 -8.90 3.11
N GLY A 63 6.75 -8.35 1.99
CA GLY A 63 8.09 -8.60 1.49
C GLY A 63 9.18 -8.11 2.45
N GLN A 64 9.05 -6.89 2.97
CA GLN A 64 10.02 -6.31 3.92
C GLN A 64 10.15 -7.16 5.19
N GLU A 65 9.02 -7.59 5.76
CA GLU A 65 9.05 -8.38 6.99
C GLU A 65 9.54 -9.81 6.76
N CYS A 66 9.17 -10.41 5.62
CA CYS A 66 9.67 -11.73 5.23
C CYS A 66 11.20 -11.72 5.07
N VAL A 67 11.74 -10.75 4.32
CA VAL A 67 13.19 -10.60 4.14
C VAL A 67 13.90 -10.33 5.48
N ARG A 68 13.31 -9.52 6.36
CA ARG A 68 13.87 -9.24 7.69
C ARG A 68 13.99 -10.50 8.53
N GLN A 69 12.95 -11.33 8.54
CA GLN A 69 12.96 -12.58 9.32
C GLN A 69 13.91 -13.62 8.73
N LEU A 70 13.98 -13.75 7.40
CA LEU A 70 14.94 -14.62 6.71
C LEU A 70 16.38 -14.23 7.01
N LYS A 71 16.70 -12.92 7.00
CA LYS A 71 18.03 -12.45 7.40
C LYS A 71 18.34 -12.77 8.86
N ALA A 72 17.41 -12.53 9.77
CA ALA A 72 17.60 -12.83 11.19
C ALA A 72 17.78 -14.33 11.46
N GLU A 73 17.17 -15.21 10.66
CA GLU A 73 17.36 -16.66 10.74
C GLU A 73 18.75 -17.05 10.23
N ARG A 74 19.18 -16.48 9.09
CA ARG A 74 20.53 -16.65 8.53
C ARG A 74 21.66 -16.19 9.45
N ASP A 75 21.50 -15.06 10.12
CA ASP A 75 22.52 -14.51 11.01
C ASP A 75 22.72 -15.44 12.23
N ARG A 76 21.63 -16.02 12.76
CA ARG A 76 21.69 -17.01 13.86
C ARG A 76 22.34 -18.34 13.48
N GLU A 77 22.25 -18.74 12.21
CA GLU A 77 22.92 -19.96 11.71
C GLU A 77 24.42 -19.77 11.49
N THR A 78 24.88 -18.53 11.35
CA THR A 78 26.28 -18.20 11.06
C THR A 78 27.10 -17.91 12.34
N GLU A 79 26.44 -17.81 13.49
CA GLU A 79 27.02 -17.61 14.83
C GLU A 79 27.23 -18.95 15.55
#